data_AF-A0A6B8RGE9-F1
#
_entry.id   AF-A0A6B8RGE9-F1
#
_cell.length_a   1.000
_cell.length_b   1.000
_cell.length_c   1.000
_cell.angle_alpha   90.00
_cell.angle_beta   90.00
_cell.angle_gamma   90.00
#
_symmetry.space_group_name_H-M   'P 1'
#
loop_
_entity.id
_entity.type
_entity.pdbx_description
1 polymer ?
#
loop_
_entity_poly.entity_id
_entity_poly.type
_entity_poly.pdbx_seq_one_letter_code
_entity_poly.pdbx_strand_id
1 'polypeptide(L)'
;MKFVKKSRVQGITRWFRLKYNHLLRAKGGPSIVAKGFSIGLFIEMFTFPTFGLAAVLILPLVYFTRASLSGALVGFLFGKIIYLPFFFLIKKMGHWLLPSHFAHHIHFHPAWLSNIVKDGVYLILGGIIMGAILGLIAYFPVRWILEVYAARRKEKRKRRKAVLASLPKTDADTLK
;
A
#
# COMPACT_ATOMS: atom_id res chain seq x y z
N MET A 1 5.44 29.21 -39.79
CA MET A 1 5.13 27.77 -39.76
C MET A 1 5.41 27.24 -38.34
N LYS A 2 4.38 26.99 -37.51
CA LYS A 2 4.55 26.53 -36.10
C LYS A 2 4.11 25.08 -35.96
N PHE A 3 5.07 24.17 -35.75
CA PHE A 3 4.81 22.76 -35.48
C PHE A 3 4.27 22.56 -34.05
N VAL A 4 2.99 22.20 -33.93
CA VAL A 4 2.39 21.75 -32.66
C VAL A 4 2.73 20.28 -32.45
N LYS A 5 3.83 19.99 -31.74
CA LYS A 5 4.16 18.64 -31.27
C LYS A 5 3.52 18.38 -29.91
N LYS A 6 2.21 18.08 -29.89
CA LYS A 6 1.46 17.82 -28.65
C LYS A 6 0.60 16.55 -28.78
N SER A 7 1.18 15.34 -28.81
CA SER A 7 0.34 14.14 -28.97
C SER A 7 0.93 12.77 -28.57
N ARG A 8 1.65 12.63 -27.45
CA ARG A 8 1.88 11.28 -26.90
C ARG A 8 1.77 11.18 -25.38
N VAL A 9 2.41 12.09 -24.63
CA VAL A 9 2.41 12.09 -23.16
C VAL A 9 1.01 12.36 -22.57
N GLN A 10 0.21 13.18 -23.24
CA GLN A 10 -1.16 13.50 -22.81
C GLN A 10 -2.14 12.32 -23.01
N GLY A 11 -1.88 11.46 -24.00
CA GLY A 11 -2.70 10.26 -24.25
C GLY A 11 -2.53 9.22 -23.15
N ILE A 12 -1.27 8.94 -22.79
CA ILE A 12 -0.91 8.00 -21.72
C ILE A 12 -1.46 8.49 -20.37
N THR A 13 -1.22 9.75 -19.99
CA THR A 13 -1.73 10.30 -18.72
C THR A 13 -3.25 10.30 -18.66
N ARG A 14 -3.94 10.59 -19.76
CA ARG A 14 -5.41 10.54 -19.83
C ARG A 14 -5.93 9.11 -19.77
N TRP A 15 -5.26 8.15 -20.41
CA TRP A 15 -5.57 6.72 -20.33
C TRP A 15 -5.35 6.17 -18.91
N PHE A 16 -4.22 6.47 -18.26
CA PHE A 16 -3.97 6.12 -16.87
C PHE A 16 -5.02 6.73 -15.95
N ARG A 17 -5.37 8.01 -16.16
CA ARG A 17 -6.42 8.69 -15.39
C ARG A 17 -7.80 8.05 -15.60
N LEU A 18 -8.11 7.59 -16.80
CA LEU A 18 -9.35 6.90 -17.12
C LEU A 18 -9.39 5.49 -16.51
N LYS A 19 -8.29 4.73 -16.59
CA LYS A 19 -8.18 3.40 -15.98
C LYS A 19 -8.21 3.48 -14.46
N TYR A 20 -7.56 4.48 -13.88
CA TYR A 20 -7.64 4.83 -12.46
C TYR A 20 -9.06 5.27 -12.04
N ASN A 21 -9.72 6.13 -12.82
CA ASN A 21 -11.12 6.51 -12.55
C ASN A 21 -12.12 5.36 -12.75
N HIS A 22 -11.80 4.41 -13.62
CA HIS A 22 -12.60 3.21 -13.83
C HIS A 22 -12.43 2.24 -12.65
N LEU A 23 -11.19 2.05 -12.14
CA LEU A 23 -10.90 1.31 -10.90
C LEU A 23 -11.58 1.94 -9.67
N LEU A 24 -11.62 3.27 -9.59
CA LEU A 24 -12.33 4.01 -8.52
C LEU A 24 -13.86 3.96 -8.65
N ARG A 25 -14.39 3.64 -9.84
CA ARG A 25 -15.84 3.52 -10.10
C ARG A 25 -16.33 2.07 -10.03
N ALA A 26 -15.48 1.10 -10.33
CA ALA A 26 -15.77 -0.32 -10.18
C ALA A 26 -15.96 -0.67 -8.70
N LYS A 27 -16.96 -1.50 -8.39
CA LYS A 27 -17.13 -2.11 -7.07
C LYS A 27 -15.82 -2.84 -6.72
N GLY A 28 -14.96 -2.27 -5.86
CA GLY A 28 -13.68 -2.87 -5.48
C GLY A 28 -12.46 -1.93 -5.36
N GLY A 29 -12.54 -0.68 -5.87
CA GLY A 29 -11.42 0.28 -5.78
C GLY A 29 -10.82 0.48 -4.38
N PRO A 30 -11.64 0.76 -3.34
CA PRO A 30 -11.18 0.84 -1.94
C PRO A 30 -10.46 -0.42 -1.46
N SER A 31 -10.97 -1.61 -1.83
CA SER A 31 -10.39 -2.89 -1.44
C SER A 31 -9.01 -3.13 -2.08
N ILE A 32 -8.79 -2.69 -3.32
CA ILE A 32 -7.48 -2.82 -4.00
C ILE A 32 -6.42 -1.96 -3.30
N VAL A 33 -6.81 -0.76 -2.86
CA VAL A 33 -5.93 0.15 -2.11
C VAL A 33 -5.66 -0.37 -0.71
N ALA A 34 -6.69 -0.84 0.01
CA ALA A 34 -6.54 -1.45 1.32
C ALA A 34 -5.66 -2.72 1.29
N LYS A 35 -5.84 -3.58 0.28
CA LYS A 35 -4.95 -4.74 0.07
C LYS A 35 -3.50 -4.30 -0.15
N GLY A 36 -3.29 -3.26 -0.95
CA GLY A 36 -1.96 -2.67 -1.14
C GLY A 36 -1.36 -2.21 0.18
N PHE A 37 -2.12 -1.44 0.96
CA PHE A 37 -1.71 -0.96 2.28
C PHE A 37 -1.28 -2.11 3.21
N SER A 38 -2.09 -3.16 3.32
CA SER A 38 -1.76 -4.35 4.12
C SER A 38 -0.47 -5.02 3.68
N ILE A 39 -0.23 -5.15 2.37
CA ILE A 39 1.01 -5.70 1.82
C ILE A 39 2.22 -4.84 2.18
N GLY A 40 2.09 -3.51 2.03
CA GLY A 40 3.16 -2.58 2.38
C GLY A 40 3.52 -2.63 3.86
N LEU A 41 2.50 -2.69 4.72
CA LEU A 41 2.66 -2.81 6.17
C LEU A 41 3.30 -4.15 6.54
N PHE A 42 2.83 -5.26 5.96
CA PHE A 42 3.40 -6.60 6.15
C PHE A 42 4.89 -6.64 5.80
N ILE A 43 5.26 -6.12 4.62
CA ILE A 43 6.65 -6.15 4.15
C ILE A 43 7.55 -5.32 5.07
N GLU A 44 7.08 -4.16 5.52
CA GLU A 44 7.90 -3.32 6.39
C GLU A 44 8.22 -4.00 7.74
N MET A 45 7.31 -4.84 8.26
CA MET A 45 7.52 -5.50 9.56
C MET A 45 8.71 -6.47 9.60
N PHE A 46 9.21 -6.98 8.45
CA PHE A 46 10.42 -7.81 8.42
C PHE A 46 11.57 -7.22 7.60
N THR A 47 11.33 -6.12 6.88
CA THR A 47 12.32 -5.53 5.96
C THR A 47 13.30 -4.59 6.66
N PHE A 48 12.97 -4.06 7.84
CA PHE A 48 13.87 -3.18 8.60
C PHE A 48 15.32 -3.71 8.73
N PRO A 49 15.57 -5.00 9.08
CA PRO A 49 16.93 -5.56 9.13
C PRO A 49 17.61 -5.73 7.75
N THR A 50 16.88 -5.60 6.64
CA THR A 50 17.39 -5.90 5.28
C THR A 50 17.82 -4.67 4.46
N PHE A 51 17.93 -3.49 5.08
CA PHE A 51 18.55 -2.28 4.50
C PHE A 51 18.09 -1.90 3.07
N GLY A 52 16.79 -1.96 2.79
CA GLY A 52 16.23 -1.42 1.54
C GLY A 52 15.75 -2.44 0.51
N LEU A 53 15.72 -3.74 0.86
CA LEU A 53 15.11 -4.78 0.01
C LEU A 53 13.57 -4.69 -0.11
N ALA A 54 12.95 -3.67 0.50
CA ALA A 54 11.52 -3.41 0.46
C ALA A 54 10.94 -3.43 -0.95
N ALA A 55 11.56 -2.69 -1.87
CA ALA A 55 11.06 -2.55 -3.24
C ALA A 55 11.06 -3.88 -3.99
N VAL A 56 12.08 -4.72 -3.75
CA VAL A 56 12.21 -6.05 -4.34
C VAL A 56 11.07 -6.97 -3.91
N LEU A 57 10.54 -6.80 -2.70
CA LEU A 57 9.41 -7.57 -2.19
C LEU A 57 8.05 -6.95 -2.55
N ILE A 58 7.91 -5.62 -2.43
CA ILE A 58 6.63 -4.91 -2.63
C ILE A 58 6.17 -5.05 -4.08
N LEU A 59 7.05 -4.81 -5.06
CA LEU A 59 6.68 -4.80 -6.47
C LEU A 59 6.09 -6.14 -6.95
N PRO A 60 6.75 -7.30 -6.77
CA PRO A 60 6.19 -8.58 -7.20
C PRO A 60 4.93 -8.95 -6.42
N LEU A 61 4.86 -8.70 -5.10
CA LEU A 61 3.65 -9.00 -4.33
C LEU A 61 2.46 -8.16 -4.79
N VAL A 62 2.66 -6.86 -5.02
CA VAL A 62 1.61 -5.95 -5.50
C VAL A 62 1.15 -6.37 -6.89
N TYR A 63 2.08 -6.71 -7.79
CA TYR A 63 1.77 -7.18 -9.14
C TYR A 63 0.97 -8.49 -9.11
N PHE A 64 1.44 -9.48 -8.35
CA PHE A 64 0.81 -10.80 -8.24
C PHE A 64 -0.59 -10.73 -7.61
N THR A 65 -0.74 -9.98 -6.53
CA THR A 65 -2.03 -9.83 -5.82
C THR A 65 -2.98 -8.81 -6.46
N ARG A 66 -2.54 -8.16 -7.54
CA ARG A 66 -3.22 -7.06 -8.25
C ARG A 66 -3.66 -5.94 -7.31
N ALA A 67 -2.81 -5.62 -6.35
CA ALA A 67 -3.03 -4.57 -5.35
C ALA A 67 -2.62 -3.19 -5.88
N SER A 68 -2.93 -2.13 -5.11
CA SER A 68 -2.47 -0.78 -5.44
C SER A 68 -1.04 -0.54 -4.98
N LEU A 69 -0.14 -0.20 -5.90
CA LEU A 69 1.23 0.22 -5.56
C LEU A 69 1.22 1.44 -4.63
N SER A 70 0.39 2.44 -4.91
CA SER A 70 0.25 3.61 -4.04
C SER A 70 -0.24 3.25 -2.64
N GLY A 71 -1.16 2.28 -2.54
CA GLY A 71 -1.60 1.75 -1.25
C GLY A 71 -0.45 1.12 -0.48
N ALA A 72 0.35 0.28 -1.15
CA ALA A 72 1.50 -0.37 -0.55
C ALA A 72 2.59 0.59 -0.09
N LEU A 73 2.91 1.61 -0.88
CA LEU A 73 3.87 2.64 -0.45
C LEU A 73 3.38 3.38 0.81
N VAL A 74 2.08 3.73 0.86
CA VAL A 74 1.52 4.36 2.07
C VAL A 74 1.58 3.41 3.25
N GLY A 75 1.16 2.15 3.10
CA GLY A 75 1.24 1.13 4.15
C GLY A 75 2.67 0.91 4.65
N PHE A 76 3.65 0.94 3.76
CA PHE A 76 5.07 0.86 4.07
C PHE A 76 5.55 2.06 4.91
N LEU A 77 5.15 3.28 4.56
CA LEU A 77 5.47 4.47 5.35
C LEU A 77 4.85 4.41 6.75
N PHE A 78 3.58 4.00 6.86
CA PHE A 78 2.92 3.80 8.15
C PHE A 78 3.56 2.68 8.96
N GLY A 79 4.03 1.64 8.27
CA GLY A 79 4.80 0.55 8.85
C GLY A 79 5.98 1.06 9.67
N LYS A 80 6.71 2.08 9.22
CA LYS A 80 7.83 2.66 9.99
C LYS A 80 7.40 3.21 11.35
N ILE A 81 6.28 3.92 11.37
CA ILE A 81 5.73 4.53 12.59
C ILE A 81 5.25 3.44 13.55
N ILE A 82 4.60 2.38 13.03
CA ILE A 82 4.08 1.26 13.82
C ILE A 82 5.20 0.33 14.29
N TYR A 83 6.25 0.15 13.50
CA TYR A 83 7.34 -0.77 13.80
C TYR A 83 8.07 -0.38 15.08
N LEU A 84 8.31 0.92 15.29
CA LEU A 84 9.05 1.43 16.43
C LEU A 84 8.45 1.01 17.80
N PRO A 85 7.15 1.24 18.09
CA PRO A 85 6.54 0.77 19.33
C PRO A 85 6.36 -0.76 19.38
N PHE A 86 6.21 -1.43 18.25
CA PHE A 86 6.01 -2.89 18.20
C PHE A 86 7.31 -3.70 18.16
N PHE A 87 8.48 -3.04 18.08
CA PHE A 87 9.78 -3.69 17.95
C PHE A 87 10.04 -4.75 19.02
N PHE A 88 9.73 -4.44 20.28
CA PHE A 88 9.90 -5.40 21.39
C PHE A 88 9.00 -6.63 21.25
N LEU A 89 7.77 -6.46 20.75
CA LEU A 89 6.85 -7.58 20.50
C LEU A 89 7.35 -8.44 19.35
N ILE A 90 7.82 -7.82 18.27
CA ILE A 90 8.40 -8.51 17.10
C ILE A 90 9.58 -9.38 17.54
N LYS A 91 10.53 -8.81 18.30
CA LYS A 91 11.67 -9.56 18.82
C LYS A 91 11.24 -10.72 19.73
N LYS A 92 10.27 -10.48 20.63
CA LYS A 92 9.71 -11.52 21.51
C LYS A 92 9.06 -12.66 20.72
N MET A 93 8.31 -12.35 19.66
CA MET A 93 7.71 -13.36 18.78
C MET A 93 8.76 -14.17 18.02
N GLY A 94 9.84 -13.52 17.57
CA GLY A 94 10.96 -14.18 16.90
C GLY A 94 11.66 -15.21 17.80
N HIS A 95 11.96 -14.84 19.05
CA HIS A 95 12.56 -15.77 20.02
C HIS A 95 11.63 -16.93 20.40
N TRP A 96 10.32 -16.69 20.43
CA TRP A 96 9.36 -17.75 20.70
C TRP A 96 9.28 -18.77 19.56
N LEU A 97 9.38 -18.32 18.31
CA LEU A 97 9.33 -19.20 17.14
C LEU A 97 10.62 -20.00 16.94
N LEU A 98 11.79 -19.40 17.19
CA LEU A 98 13.07 -20.07 17.05
C LEU A 98 13.83 -20.08 18.39
N PRO A 99 13.65 -21.13 19.21
CA PRO A 99 14.38 -21.29 20.46
C PRO A 99 15.90 -21.33 20.24
N SER A 100 16.64 -20.74 21.17
CA SER A 100 18.10 -20.50 21.13
C SER A 100 18.98 -21.73 20.86
N HIS A 101 18.45 -22.94 21.07
CA HIS A 101 19.14 -24.20 20.79
C HIS A 101 19.32 -24.48 19.28
N PHE A 102 18.38 -24.07 18.42
CA PHE A 102 18.51 -24.23 16.96
C PHE A 102 19.44 -23.19 16.33
N ALA A 103 19.44 -21.97 16.87
CA ALA A 103 20.29 -20.88 16.38
C ALA A 103 21.78 -21.08 16.69
N HIS A 104 22.14 -21.99 17.60
CA HIS A 104 23.54 -22.28 17.92
C HIS A 104 24.30 -22.92 16.76
N HIS A 105 23.64 -23.58 15.81
CA HIS A 105 24.32 -24.25 14.70
C HIS A 105 24.87 -23.29 13.65
N ILE A 106 24.54 -22.00 13.74
CA ILE A 106 25.04 -20.94 12.86
C ILE A 106 26.28 -20.33 13.51
N HIS A 107 27.42 -21.00 13.36
CA HIS A 107 28.72 -20.48 13.77
C HIS A 107 29.42 -19.82 12.57
N PHE A 108 29.39 -18.48 12.53
CA PHE A 108 30.27 -17.71 11.66
C PHE A 108 31.45 -17.18 12.51
N HIS A 109 32.68 -17.43 12.07
CA HIS A 109 33.85 -16.68 12.53
C HIS A 109 33.92 -15.43 11.65
N PRO A 110 33.68 -14.21 12.17
CA PRO A 110 33.79 -13.75 13.56
C PRO A 110 32.48 -13.68 14.39
N ALA A 111 32.60 -13.76 15.73
CA ALA A 111 31.46 -13.83 16.67
C ALA A 111 30.46 -12.66 16.57
N TRP A 112 30.93 -11.45 16.26
CA TRP A 112 30.05 -10.29 16.08
C TRP A 112 29.07 -10.49 14.92
N LEU A 113 29.49 -11.20 13.86
CA LEU A 113 28.66 -11.52 12.71
C LEU A 113 27.59 -12.57 13.07
N SER A 114 27.95 -13.57 13.89
CA SER A 114 27.01 -14.59 14.34
C SER A 114 25.83 -14.00 15.12
N ASN A 115 26.07 -12.99 15.95
CA ASN A 115 25.02 -12.34 16.73
C ASN A 115 24.10 -11.47 15.85
N ILE A 116 24.66 -10.74 14.88
CA ILE A 116 23.87 -9.94 13.93
C ILE A 116 22.98 -10.83 13.06
N VAL A 117 23.51 -11.96 12.57
CA VAL A 117 22.72 -12.89 11.75
C VAL A 117 21.60 -13.51 12.59
N LYS A 118 21.88 -13.94 13.82
CA LYS A 118 20.86 -14.50 14.73
C LYS A 118 19.76 -13.50 15.02
N ASP A 119 20.11 -12.27 15.39
CA ASP A 119 19.13 -11.21 15.66
C ASP A 119 18.33 -10.84 14.39
N GLY A 120 18.98 -10.81 13.23
CA GLY A 120 18.31 -10.62 11.94
C GLY A 120 17.27 -11.69 11.64
N VAL A 121 17.62 -12.97 11.88
CA VAL A 121 16.69 -14.10 11.69
C VAL A 121 15.50 -14.00 12.65
N TYR A 122 15.72 -13.69 13.92
CA TYR A 122 14.62 -13.51 14.88
C TYR A 122 13.69 -12.36 14.47
N LEU A 123 14.26 -11.24 14.01
CA LEU A 123 13.47 -10.10 13.54
C LEU A 123 12.67 -10.44 12.28
N ILE A 124 13.23 -11.21 11.34
CA ILE A 124 12.51 -11.63 10.13
C ILE A 124 11.34 -12.55 10.51
N LEU A 125 11.58 -13.56 11.34
CA LEU A 125 10.55 -14.52 11.76
C LEU A 125 9.42 -13.85 12.56
N GLY A 126 9.79 -13.04 13.55
CA GLY A 126 8.82 -12.26 14.32
C GLY A 126 8.08 -11.25 13.45
N GLY A 127 8.78 -10.63 12.50
CA GLY A 127 8.25 -9.65 11.57
C GLY A 127 7.24 -10.24 10.58
N ILE A 128 7.46 -11.47 10.11
CA ILE A 128 6.51 -12.19 9.26
C ILE A 128 5.20 -12.43 10.02
N ILE A 129 5.26 -12.95 11.25
CA ILE A 129 4.06 -13.22 12.05
C ILE A 129 3.33 -11.92 12.39
N MET A 130 4.04 -10.95 12.97
CA MET A 130 3.46 -9.68 13.38
C MET A 130 2.95 -8.88 12.18
N GLY A 131 3.68 -8.89 11.07
CA GLY A 131 3.24 -8.29 9.83
C GLY A 131 2.00 -8.94 9.27
N ALA A 132 1.87 -10.27 9.34
CA ALA A 132 0.67 -10.96 8.85
C ALA A 132 -0.54 -10.57 9.69
N ILE A 133 -0.40 -10.55 11.02
CA ILE A 133 -1.44 -10.13 11.96
C ILE A 133 -1.82 -8.68 11.73
N LEU A 134 -0.85 -7.76 11.80
CA LEU A 134 -1.10 -6.32 11.64
C LEU A 134 -1.61 -5.98 10.23
N GLY A 135 -1.06 -6.61 9.20
CA GLY A 135 -1.50 -6.41 7.82
C GLY A 135 -2.95 -6.86 7.61
N LEU A 136 -3.34 -8.01 8.19
CA LEU A 136 -4.70 -8.52 8.14
C LEU A 136 -5.66 -7.62 8.92
N ILE A 137 -5.29 -7.21 10.13
CA ILE A 137 -6.10 -6.30 10.96
C ILE A 137 -6.25 -4.95 10.26
N ALA A 138 -5.18 -4.39 9.70
CA ALA A 138 -5.18 -3.09 9.04
C ALA A 138 -6.01 -3.05 7.75
N TYR A 139 -6.24 -4.20 7.09
CA TYR A 139 -7.06 -4.26 5.89
C TYR A 139 -8.48 -3.72 6.11
N PHE A 140 -9.12 -4.12 7.21
CA PHE A 140 -10.51 -3.77 7.52
C PHE A 140 -10.73 -2.27 7.76
N PRO A 141 -10.03 -1.59 8.68
CA PRO A 141 -10.24 -0.16 8.92
C PRO A 141 -9.85 0.67 7.71
N VAL A 142 -8.76 0.33 7.00
CA VAL A 142 -8.35 1.06 5.79
C VAL A 142 -9.39 0.92 4.70
N ARG A 143 -9.92 -0.29 4.48
CA ARG A 143 -11.01 -0.51 3.53
C ARG A 143 -12.25 0.30 3.90
N TRP A 144 -12.67 0.24 5.16
CA TRP A 144 -13.86 0.96 5.64
C TRP A 144 -13.72 2.48 5.45
N ILE A 145 -12.60 3.05 5.88
CA ILE A 145 -12.30 4.48 5.69
C ILE A 145 -12.38 4.84 4.19
N LEU A 146 -11.70 4.09 3.33
CA LEU A 146 -11.69 4.37 1.90
C LEU A 146 -13.08 4.24 1.24
N GLU A 147 -13.91 3.31 1.70
CA GLU A 147 -15.30 3.16 1.25
C GLU A 147 -16.15 4.37 1.64
N VAL A 148 -16.05 4.83 2.89
CA VAL A 148 -16.75 6.02 3.38
C VAL A 148 -16.32 7.26 2.58
N TYR A 149 -15.01 7.45 2.37
CA TYR A 149 -14.49 8.56 1.56
C TYR A 149 -14.95 8.47 0.10
N ALA A 150 -15.02 7.27 -0.48
CA ALA A 150 -15.51 7.07 -1.83
C ALA A 150 -17.01 7.37 -1.96
N ALA A 151 -17.83 6.98 -0.98
CA ALA A 151 -19.26 7.27 -0.92
C ALA A 151 -19.52 8.78 -0.90
N ARG A 152 -18.83 9.50 0.00
CA ARG A 152 -18.93 10.97 0.11
C ARG A 152 -18.56 11.70 -1.19
N ARG A 153 -17.56 11.20 -1.94
CA ARG A 153 -17.23 11.78 -3.26
C ARG A 153 -18.30 11.54 -4.32
N LYS A 154 -19.01 10.41 -4.27
CA LYS A 154 -20.12 10.14 -5.19
C LYS A 154 -21.29 11.10 -4.93
N GLU A 155 -21.62 11.37 -3.67
CA GLU A 155 -22.67 12.31 -3.29
C GLU A 155 -22.36 13.74 -3.76
N LYS A 156 -21.13 14.24 -3.55
CA LYS A 156 -20.73 15.57 -4.04
C LYS A 156 -20.85 15.69 -5.56
N ARG A 157 -20.55 14.63 -6.31
CA ARG A 157 -20.71 14.59 -7.78
C ARG A 157 -22.18 14.58 -8.20
N LYS A 158 -23.04 13.85 -7.48
CA LYS A 158 -24.50 13.86 -7.71
C LYS A 158 -25.08 15.25 -7.47
N ARG A 159 -24.71 15.90 -6.36
CA ARG A 159 -25.13 17.28 -6.03
C ARG A 159 -24.70 18.28 -7.11
N ARG A 160 -23.44 18.21 -7.57
CA ARG A 160 -22.96 19.07 -8.67
C ARG A 160 -23.74 18.87 -9.97
N LYS A 161 -24.06 17.62 -10.33
CA LYS A 161 -24.88 17.33 -11.51
C LYS A 161 -26.32 17.82 -11.36
N ALA A 162 -26.92 17.67 -10.19
CA ALA A 162 -28.26 18.18 -9.90
C ALA A 162 -28.31 19.72 -10.01
N VAL A 163 -27.31 20.41 -9.45
CA VAL A 163 -27.15 21.87 -9.57
C VAL A 163 -26.97 22.30 -11.02
N LEU A 164 -26.10 21.62 -11.79
CA LEU A 164 -25.91 21.90 -13.22
C LEU A 164 -27.18 21.64 -14.05
N ALA A 165 -28.00 20.66 -13.67
CA ALA A 165 -29.26 20.33 -14.35
C ALA A 165 -30.40 21.31 -14.00
N SER A 166 -30.33 22.00 -12.86
CA SER A 166 -31.30 23.03 -12.46
C SER A 166 -30.95 24.42 -12.94
N LEU A 167 -29.78 24.62 -13.56
CA LEU A 167 -29.47 25.91 -14.18
C LEU A 167 -30.36 26.12 -15.41
N PRO A 168 -30.96 27.31 -15.59
CA PRO A 168 -31.68 27.62 -16.81
C PRO A 168 -30.72 27.43 -17.99
N LYS A 169 -31.16 26.68 -19.01
CA LYS A 169 -30.38 26.52 -20.26
C LYS A 169 -30.18 27.92 -20.81
N THR A 170 -28.95 28.44 -20.73
CA THR A 170 -28.61 29.74 -21.30
C THR A 170 -28.92 29.72 -22.79
N ASP A 171 -29.49 30.81 -23.28
CA ASP A 171 -30.13 31.09 -24.58
C ASP A 171 -29.23 30.92 -25.83
N ALA A 172 -28.27 30.00 -25.81
CA ALA A 172 -27.40 29.69 -26.94
C ALA A 172 -28.07 28.78 -28.00
N ASP A 173 -29.26 28.24 -27.72
CA ASP A 173 -30.08 27.44 -28.65
C ASP A 173 -31.26 28.22 -29.25
N THR A 174 -31.51 29.47 -28.86
CA THR A 174 -32.61 30.32 -29.41
C THR A 174 -32.16 31.26 -30.54
N LEU A 175 -30.90 31.17 -30.98
CA LEU A 175 -30.35 31.94 -32.13
C LEU A 175 -29.95 31.04 -33.31
N LYS A 176 -30.63 29.91 -33.52
CA LYS A 176 -30.55 29.11 -34.74
C LYS A 176 -31.89 28.97 -35.42
#